data_AF-A0AAJ0HMU0-F1
#
_entry.id   AF-A0AAJ0HMU0-F1
#
_cell.length_a   1.000
_cell.length_b   1.000
_cell.length_c   1.000
_cell.angle_alpha   90.00
_cell.angle_beta   90.00
_cell.angle_gamma   90.00
#
_symmetry.space_group_name_H-M   'P 1'
#
loop_
_entity.id
_entity.type
_entity.pdbx_description
1 polymer ?
#
loop_
_entity_poly.entity_id
_entity_poly.type
_entity_poly.pdbx_seq_one_letter_code
_entity_poly.pdbx_strand_id
1 'polypeptide(L)'
;MVQGAGGRGLVGVQSADVQAGQKVFVHGLSGAVGQGLVALCLLRGATVFGTASRRNHAALREAGVEGVFEYTNKDWVAAMKAAGGVDAVFDPLGFESWDESFSILKEKGVLLGYGGNQGSLSGSEEEMARSLWPYMGKLVVRGMLPFTGKRTGFYYIKPGTAGCQDGLAALIELLREGKIKVPIKAVWDLTTEGLKEAHQSWGKMAGMGSYLIRVGAGQV
;
A
#
# COMPACT_ATOMS: atom_id res chain seq x y z
N MET A 1 10.67 -3.14 8.73
CA MET A 1 10.54 -4.38 7.93
C MET A 1 10.73 -5.54 8.88
N VAL A 2 9.66 -6.28 9.18
CA VAL A 2 9.75 -7.44 10.07
C VAL A 2 10.36 -8.59 9.28
N GLN A 3 11.56 -9.02 9.65
CA GLN A 3 12.10 -10.30 9.21
C GLN A 3 11.32 -11.41 9.92
N GLY A 4 10.32 -11.95 9.23
CA GLY A 4 9.74 -13.25 9.58
C GLY A 4 10.57 -14.34 8.90
N ALA A 5 11.08 -15.29 9.67
CA ALA A 5 11.84 -16.43 9.19
C ALA A 5 11.11 -17.12 8.01
N GLY A 6 11.88 -17.44 6.96
CA GLY A 6 11.41 -18.09 5.74
C GLY A 6 10.88 -19.50 5.99
N GLY A 7 9.63 -19.60 6.42
CA GLY A 7 8.87 -20.84 6.52
C GLY A 7 7.66 -20.82 5.58
N ARG A 8 7.45 -21.93 4.85
CA ARG A 8 6.23 -22.21 4.08
C ARG A 8 5.04 -22.43 5.03
N GLY A 9 4.58 -21.38 5.71
CA GLY A 9 3.38 -21.40 6.55
C GLY A 9 2.15 -20.95 5.75
N LEU A 10 1.05 -21.69 5.85
CA LEU A 10 -0.16 -21.53 5.02
C LEU A 10 -0.83 -20.14 5.11
N VAL A 11 -0.58 -19.35 6.15
CA VAL A 11 -0.93 -17.92 6.27
C VAL A 11 0.12 -17.27 7.18
N GLY A 12 1.36 -17.17 6.71
CA GLY A 12 2.43 -16.44 7.41
C GLY A 12 2.41 -14.94 7.08
N VAL A 13 2.91 -14.10 7.97
CA VAL A 13 3.31 -12.72 7.65
C VAL A 13 4.40 -12.81 6.58
N GLN A 14 4.02 -12.73 5.31
CA GLN A 14 4.98 -12.70 4.22
C GLN A 14 5.50 -11.27 4.08
N SER A 15 6.82 -11.11 4.10
CA SER A 15 7.47 -9.90 3.63
C SER A 15 7.64 -9.98 2.11
N ALA A 16 7.57 -8.83 1.45
CA ALA A 16 7.90 -8.75 0.02
C ALA A 16 9.40 -8.88 -0.22
N ASP A 17 10.21 -8.56 0.81
CA ASP A 17 11.67 -8.50 0.78
C ASP A 17 12.22 -7.87 -0.50
N VAL A 18 11.78 -6.64 -0.76
CA VAL A 18 12.09 -5.89 -1.99
C VAL A 18 13.60 -5.67 -2.10
N GLN A 19 14.15 -6.09 -3.24
CA GLN A 19 15.55 -5.96 -3.63
C GLN A 19 15.73 -4.92 -4.74
N ALA A 20 16.97 -4.43 -4.87
CA ALA A 20 17.35 -3.54 -5.96
C ALA A 20 17.05 -4.17 -7.34
N GLY A 21 16.55 -3.36 -8.27
CA GLY A 21 16.18 -3.78 -9.63
C GLY A 21 14.82 -4.49 -9.74
N GLN A 22 14.12 -4.75 -8.63
CA GLN A 22 12.77 -5.31 -8.69
C GLN A 22 11.72 -4.25 -9.06
N LYS A 23 10.66 -4.69 -9.74
CA LYS A 23 9.48 -3.86 -10.04
C LYS A 23 8.43 -4.07 -8.96
N VAL A 24 7.92 -2.97 -8.39
CA VAL A 24 6.90 -3.00 -7.33
C VAL A 24 5.68 -2.21 -7.79
N PHE A 25 4.48 -2.76 -7.59
CA PHE A 25 3.23 -2.05 -7.83
C PHE A 25 2.55 -1.70 -6.49
N VAL A 26 2.15 -0.45 -6.29
CA VAL A 26 1.50 0.01 -5.06
C VAL A 26 0.17 0.67 -5.40
N HIS A 27 -0.92 0.17 -4.82
CA HIS A 27 -2.20 0.85 -4.90
C HIS A 27 -2.29 2.00 -3.90
N GLY A 28 -2.88 3.13 -4.33
CA GLY A 28 -3.08 4.28 -3.46
C GLY A 28 -1.78 5.03 -3.13
N LEU A 29 -0.93 5.27 -4.13
CA LEU A 29 0.41 5.85 -3.98
C LEU A 29 0.40 7.16 -3.16
N SER A 30 -0.61 8.02 -3.31
CA SER A 30 -0.68 9.32 -2.64
C SER A 30 -1.24 9.29 -1.20
N GLY A 31 -1.58 8.10 -0.70
CA GLY A 31 -2.00 7.90 0.69
C GLY A 31 -0.81 7.86 1.68
N ALA A 32 -1.10 7.83 2.97
CA ALA A 32 -0.08 7.74 4.02
C ALA A 32 0.82 6.49 3.87
N VAL A 33 0.21 5.30 3.80
CA VAL A 33 0.94 4.04 3.65
C VAL A 33 1.61 3.97 2.27
N GLY A 34 0.91 4.41 1.22
CA GLY A 34 1.44 4.44 -0.14
C GLY A 34 2.75 5.22 -0.24
N GLN A 35 2.79 6.44 0.32
CA GLN A 35 4.01 7.26 0.35
C GLN A 35 5.16 6.61 1.13
N GLY A 36 4.85 5.97 2.27
CA GLY A 36 5.85 5.18 3.01
C GLY A 36 6.41 4.03 2.16
N LEU A 37 5.56 3.30 1.45
CA LEU A 37 5.99 2.22 0.56
C LEU A 37 6.82 2.72 -0.61
N VAL A 38 6.43 3.83 -1.25
CA VAL A 38 7.22 4.46 -2.33
C VAL A 38 8.62 4.80 -1.82
N ALA A 39 8.72 5.53 -0.71
CA ALA A 39 10.00 5.95 -0.15
C ALA A 39 10.91 4.75 0.16
N LEU A 40 10.36 3.71 0.78
CA LEU A 40 11.13 2.50 1.13
C LEU A 40 11.56 1.69 -0.11
N CYS A 41 10.70 1.59 -1.12
CA CYS A 41 11.03 0.85 -2.35
C CYS A 41 12.12 1.58 -3.14
N LEU A 42 12.01 2.90 -3.30
CA LEU A 42 13.02 3.70 -3.98
C LEU A 42 14.36 3.68 -3.23
N LEU A 43 14.34 3.76 -1.90
CA LEU A 43 15.54 3.64 -1.07
C LEU A 43 16.23 2.27 -1.22
N ARG A 44 15.47 1.23 -1.57
CA ARG A 44 15.98 -0.11 -1.88
C ARG A 44 16.43 -0.29 -3.33
N GLY A 45 16.31 0.74 -4.17
CA GLY A 45 16.67 0.68 -5.59
C GLY A 45 15.66 -0.08 -6.44
N ALA A 46 14.40 -0.19 -6.00
CA ALA A 46 13.33 -0.80 -6.77
C ALA A 46 12.64 0.23 -7.69
N THR A 47 12.06 -0.25 -8.79
CA THR A 47 11.26 0.57 -9.71
C THR A 47 9.80 0.52 -9.28
N VAL A 48 9.20 1.68 -8.98
CA VAL A 48 7.84 1.77 -8.43
C VAL A 48 6.83 2.13 -9.51
N PHE A 49 5.73 1.39 -9.55
CA PHE A 49 4.52 1.64 -10.33
C PHE A 49 3.32 1.69 -9.39
N GLY A 50 2.18 2.22 -9.84
CA GLY A 50 0.98 2.13 -9.02
C GLY A 50 -0.18 3.01 -9.45
N THR A 51 -1.23 3.00 -8.63
CA THR A 51 -2.44 3.78 -8.88
C THR A 51 -2.59 4.95 -7.91
N ALA A 52 -3.07 6.08 -8.43
CA ALA A 52 -3.47 7.26 -7.66
C ALA A 52 -4.40 8.16 -8.49
N SER A 53 -5.11 9.09 -7.84
CA SER A 53 -5.90 10.09 -8.55
C SER A 53 -5.02 10.94 -9.48
N ARG A 54 -5.48 11.24 -10.70
CA ARG A 54 -4.76 12.02 -11.72
C ARG A 54 -4.12 13.31 -11.19
N ARG A 55 -4.83 14.02 -10.31
CA ARG A 55 -4.34 15.26 -9.67
C ARG A 55 -3.00 15.11 -8.93
N ASN A 56 -2.63 13.90 -8.52
CA ASN A 56 -1.38 13.64 -7.79
C ASN A 56 -0.27 13.05 -8.69
N HIS A 57 -0.54 12.79 -9.98
CA HIS A 57 0.41 12.09 -10.85
C HIS A 57 1.71 12.85 -11.06
N ALA A 58 1.66 14.18 -11.22
CA ALA A 58 2.85 15.00 -11.42
C ALA A 58 3.79 14.89 -10.21
N ALA A 59 3.27 15.10 -8.99
CA ALA A 59 4.04 15.00 -7.76
C ALA A 59 4.60 13.58 -7.52
N LEU A 60 3.86 12.53 -7.90
CA LEU A 60 4.35 11.15 -7.78
C LEU A 60 5.49 10.84 -8.74
N ARG A 61 5.45 11.36 -9.98
CA ARG A 61 6.57 11.23 -10.92
C ARG A 61 7.80 11.98 -10.43
N GLU A 62 7.62 13.18 -9.90
CA GLU A 62 8.71 13.94 -9.27
C GLU A 62 9.31 13.21 -8.06
N ALA A 63 8.48 12.47 -7.31
CA ALA A 63 8.93 11.60 -6.23
C ALA A 63 9.65 10.32 -6.70
N GLY A 64 9.86 10.11 -8.00
CA GLY A 64 10.58 8.97 -8.56
C GLY A 64 9.73 7.75 -8.89
N VAL A 65 8.39 7.88 -8.92
CA VAL A 65 7.52 6.79 -9.38
C VAL A 65 7.57 6.71 -10.91
N GLU A 66 7.95 5.55 -11.43
CA GLU A 66 8.14 5.27 -12.85
C GLU A 66 6.81 5.34 -13.62
N GLY A 67 5.78 4.66 -13.10
CA GLY A 67 4.47 4.59 -13.76
C GLY A 67 3.32 4.85 -12.79
N VAL A 68 2.58 5.92 -13.05
CA VAL A 68 1.39 6.29 -12.27
C VAL A 68 0.15 6.18 -13.14
N PHE A 69 -0.81 5.38 -12.68
CA PHE A 69 -2.07 5.12 -13.36
C PHE A 69 -3.24 5.74 -12.59
N GLU A 70 -4.27 6.18 -13.32
CA GLU A 70 -5.54 6.56 -12.71
C GLU A 70 -6.22 5.30 -12.15
N TYR A 71 -6.67 5.34 -10.90
CA TYR A 71 -7.19 4.15 -10.24
C TYR A 71 -8.59 3.75 -10.72
N THR A 72 -9.36 4.71 -11.25
CA THR A 72 -10.70 4.45 -11.82
C THR A 72 -10.65 3.78 -13.18
N ASN A 73 -9.48 3.77 -13.84
CA ASN A 73 -9.27 3.12 -15.12
C ASN A 73 -8.36 1.89 -14.94
N LYS A 74 -8.82 0.71 -15.36
CA LYS A 74 -8.11 -0.57 -15.21
C LYS A 74 -7.08 -0.86 -16.31
N ASP A 75 -6.79 0.09 -17.19
CA ASP A 75 -5.75 -0.03 -18.24
C ASP A 75 -4.36 -0.38 -17.68
N TRP A 76 -4.10 -0.08 -16.41
CA TRP A 76 -2.87 -0.46 -15.73
C TRP A 76 -2.64 -1.98 -15.73
N VAL A 77 -3.69 -2.81 -15.71
CA VAL A 77 -3.53 -4.28 -15.73
C VAL A 77 -2.89 -4.73 -17.04
N ALA A 78 -3.38 -4.22 -18.17
CA ALA A 78 -2.85 -4.54 -19.49
C ALA A 78 -1.45 -3.94 -19.66
N ALA A 79 -1.25 -2.69 -19.23
CA ALA A 79 0.05 -2.02 -19.29
C ALA A 79 1.12 -2.77 -18.49
N MET A 80 0.81 -3.21 -17.26
CA MET A 80 1.77 -3.96 -16.43
C MET A 80 2.09 -5.34 -17.00
N LYS A 81 1.11 -6.03 -17.58
CA LYS A 81 1.35 -7.30 -18.29
C LYS A 81 2.26 -7.11 -19.50
N ALA A 82 2.00 -6.07 -20.31
CA ALA A 82 2.84 -5.73 -21.45
C ALA A 82 4.28 -5.34 -21.02
N ALA A 83 4.44 -4.73 -19.84
CA ALA A 83 5.73 -4.41 -19.25
C ALA A 83 6.45 -5.60 -18.56
N GLY A 84 5.94 -6.82 -18.72
CA GLY A 84 6.53 -8.05 -18.17
C GLY A 84 6.19 -8.33 -16.70
N GLY A 85 5.17 -7.66 -16.15
CA GLY A 85 4.69 -7.85 -14.78
C GLY A 85 5.60 -7.25 -13.69
N VAL A 86 5.25 -7.52 -12.44
CA VAL A 86 5.96 -7.02 -11.24
C VAL A 86 6.36 -8.12 -10.27
N ASP A 87 7.39 -7.84 -9.47
CA ASP A 87 7.94 -8.75 -8.47
C ASP A 87 7.13 -8.70 -7.17
N ALA A 88 6.57 -7.53 -6.83
CA ALA A 88 5.69 -7.37 -5.67
C ALA A 88 4.52 -6.44 -5.95
N VAL A 89 3.37 -6.73 -5.33
CA VAL A 89 2.19 -5.84 -5.32
C VAL A 89 1.76 -5.58 -3.88
N PHE A 90 1.48 -4.32 -3.55
CA PHE A 90 0.92 -3.88 -2.28
C PHE A 90 -0.51 -3.37 -2.50
N ASP A 91 -1.49 -4.07 -1.93
CA ASP A 91 -2.91 -3.81 -2.21
C ASP A 91 -3.74 -3.65 -0.91
N PRO A 92 -4.24 -2.44 -0.60
CA PRO A 92 -5.10 -2.17 0.54
C PRO A 92 -6.61 -2.32 0.25
N LEU A 93 -7.00 -2.55 -1.01
CA LEU A 93 -8.41 -2.46 -1.44
C LEU A 93 -9.19 -3.74 -1.15
N GLY A 94 -8.59 -4.90 -1.45
CA GLY A 94 -9.22 -6.19 -1.25
C GLY A 94 -10.13 -6.64 -2.41
N PHE A 95 -10.81 -7.76 -2.19
CA PHE A 95 -11.82 -8.30 -3.10
C PHE A 95 -11.29 -8.53 -4.54
N GLU A 96 -11.98 -8.02 -5.56
CA GLU A 96 -11.61 -8.14 -6.97
C GLU A 96 -10.24 -7.51 -7.28
N SER A 97 -9.85 -6.45 -6.53
CA SER A 97 -8.53 -5.81 -6.69
C SER A 97 -7.40 -6.81 -6.50
N TRP A 98 -7.55 -7.75 -5.56
CA TRP A 98 -6.50 -8.75 -5.34
C TRP A 98 -6.35 -9.73 -6.50
N ASP A 99 -7.43 -10.07 -7.21
CA ASP A 99 -7.34 -10.91 -8.42
C ASP A 99 -6.60 -10.17 -9.54
N GLU A 100 -6.87 -8.88 -9.70
CA GLU A 100 -6.21 -8.00 -10.67
C GLU A 100 -4.72 -7.86 -10.35
N SER A 101 -4.40 -7.55 -9.09
CA SER A 101 -3.06 -7.48 -8.53
C SER A 101 -2.29 -8.80 -8.70
N PHE A 102 -2.89 -9.94 -8.39
CA PHE A 102 -2.27 -11.24 -8.58
C PHE A 102 -1.96 -11.54 -10.06
N SER A 103 -2.80 -11.03 -10.96
CA SER A 103 -2.66 -11.27 -12.40
C SER A 103 -1.47 -10.55 -13.04
N ILE A 104 -0.98 -9.45 -12.43
CA ILE A 104 0.17 -8.68 -12.94
C ILE A 104 1.51 -9.15 -12.36
N LEU A 105 1.50 -10.12 -11.43
CA LEU A 105 2.73 -10.69 -10.88
C LEU A 105 3.54 -11.44 -11.94
N LYS A 106 4.86 -11.31 -11.87
CA LYS A 106 5.83 -12.22 -12.48
C LYS A 106 5.76 -13.61 -11.83
N GLU A 107 6.43 -14.59 -12.43
CA GLU A 107 6.76 -15.82 -11.72
C GLU A 107 7.48 -15.51 -10.40
N LYS A 108 7.18 -16.27 -9.35
CA LYS A 108 7.75 -16.08 -8.00
C LYS A 108 7.41 -14.74 -7.31
N GLY A 109 6.63 -13.88 -7.97
CA GLY A 109 6.19 -12.61 -7.41
C GLY A 109 5.24 -12.77 -6.22
N VAL A 110 5.07 -11.71 -5.44
CA VAL A 110 4.25 -11.73 -4.22
C VAL A 110 3.21 -10.61 -4.20
N LEU A 111 1.96 -10.97 -3.91
CA LEU A 111 0.90 -10.04 -3.55
C LEU A 111 0.84 -9.92 -2.03
N LEU A 112 0.93 -8.70 -1.50
CA LEU A 112 0.67 -8.38 -0.10
C LEU A 112 -0.63 -7.58 0.05
N GLY A 113 -1.67 -8.26 0.53
CA GLY A 113 -2.93 -7.63 0.92
C GLY A 113 -2.87 -7.16 2.36
N TYR A 114 -3.17 -5.88 2.64
CA TYR A 114 -3.11 -5.35 4.02
C TYR A 114 -4.32 -4.50 4.42
N GLY A 115 -5.43 -4.68 3.71
CA GLY A 115 -6.67 -3.96 3.94
C GLY A 115 -7.87 -4.67 3.33
N GLY A 116 -8.99 -3.95 3.32
CA GLY A 116 -10.25 -4.31 2.68
C GLY A 116 -11.04 -3.04 2.40
N ASN A 117 -10.32 -1.98 2.01
CA ASN A 117 -10.79 -0.61 2.11
C ASN A 117 -11.85 -0.27 1.07
N GLN A 118 -12.15 -1.17 0.12
CA GLN A 118 -13.10 -0.93 -0.95
C GLN A 118 -14.46 -0.41 -0.43
N GLY A 119 -15.05 -1.07 0.55
CA GLY A 119 -16.34 -0.64 1.13
C GLY A 119 -16.27 0.73 1.82
N SER A 120 -15.17 1.03 2.52
CA SER A 120 -14.97 2.35 3.14
C SER A 120 -14.75 3.45 2.11
N LEU A 121 -14.21 3.14 0.93
CA LEU A 121 -13.96 4.10 -0.13
C LEU A 121 -15.18 4.34 -1.01
N SER A 122 -16.01 3.32 -1.23
CA SER A 122 -17.27 3.44 -1.98
C SER A 122 -18.40 4.03 -1.14
N GLY A 123 -18.31 3.94 0.19
CA GLY A 123 -19.39 4.31 1.10
C GLY A 123 -20.57 3.34 1.05
N SER A 124 -20.37 2.15 0.47
CA SER A 124 -21.41 1.11 0.36
C SER A 124 -21.40 0.24 1.62
N GLU A 125 -22.52 0.26 2.35
CA GLU A 125 -22.73 -0.61 3.50
C GLU A 125 -22.67 -2.09 3.11
N GLU A 126 -23.21 -2.43 1.93
CA GLU A 126 -23.13 -3.78 1.37
C GLU A 126 -21.67 -4.18 1.14
N GLU A 127 -20.86 -3.31 0.54
CA GLU A 127 -19.45 -3.61 0.31
C GLU A 127 -18.65 -3.71 1.62
N MET A 128 -19.02 -2.93 2.63
CA MET A 128 -18.40 -2.98 3.96
C MET A 128 -18.77 -4.27 4.72
N ALA A 129 -19.96 -4.85 4.46
CA ALA A 129 -20.39 -6.12 5.03
C ALA A 129 -19.81 -7.35 4.31
N ARG A 130 -19.20 -7.18 3.12
CA ARG A 130 -18.61 -8.29 2.36
C ARG A 130 -17.43 -8.91 3.11
N SER A 131 -17.45 -10.23 3.24
CA SER A 131 -16.33 -10.98 3.83
C SER A 131 -15.15 -11.06 2.86
N LEU A 132 -13.95 -10.78 3.36
CA LEU A 132 -12.69 -10.98 2.63
C LEU A 132 -12.28 -12.45 2.54
N TRP A 133 -12.84 -13.31 3.40
CA TRP A 133 -12.39 -14.70 3.56
C TRP A 133 -12.42 -15.53 2.27
N PRO A 134 -13.47 -15.46 1.42
CA PRO A 134 -13.48 -16.20 0.16
C PRO A 134 -12.37 -15.76 -0.80
N TYR A 135 -12.08 -14.45 -0.85
CA TYR A 135 -11.04 -13.88 -1.71
C TYR A 135 -9.64 -14.26 -1.21
N MET A 136 -9.43 -14.23 0.10
CA MET A 136 -8.18 -14.71 0.70
C MET A 136 -7.96 -16.19 0.41
N GLY A 137 -8.97 -17.04 0.64
CA GLY A 137 -8.90 -18.49 0.39
C GLY A 137 -8.58 -18.81 -1.06
N LYS A 138 -9.23 -18.12 -2.00
CA LYS A 138 -8.95 -18.24 -3.44
C LYS A 138 -7.48 -17.97 -3.76
N LEU A 139 -6.90 -16.90 -3.22
CA LEU A 139 -5.52 -16.52 -3.51
C LEU A 139 -4.49 -17.45 -2.87
N VAL A 140 -4.79 -17.98 -1.68
CA VAL A 140 -3.96 -19.02 -1.05
C VAL A 140 -3.91 -20.26 -1.93
N VAL A 141 -5.05 -20.73 -2.44
CA VAL A 141 -5.11 -21.87 -3.36
C VAL A 141 -4.33 -21.60 -4.65
N ARG A 142 -4.45 -20.41 -5.24
CA ARG A 142 -3.68 -20.03 -6.45
C ARG A 142 -2.17 -20.01 -6.19
N GLY A 143 -1.75 -19.57 -5.00
CA GLY A 143 -0.34 -19.55 -4.61
C GLY A 143 0.26 -20.94 -4.32
N MET A 144 -0.57 -21.97 -4.11
CA MET A 144 -0.11 -23.35 -3.92
C MET A 144 0.18 -24.07 -5.25
N LEU A 145 -0.22 -23.50 -6.39
CA LEU A 145 0.02 -24.10 -7.70
C LEU A 145 1.53 -24.18 -7.99
N PRO A 146 2.11 -25.39 -8.15
CA PRO A 146 3.56 -25.60 -8.12
C PRO A 146 4.31 -24.95 -9.30
N PHE A 147 3.61 -24.62 -10.38
CA PHE A 147 4.20 -24.13 -11.62
C PHE A 147 4.40 -22.60 -11.67
N THR A 148 3.71 -21.82 -10.84
CA THR A 148 3.80 -20.34 -10.92
C THR A 148 4.84 -19.75 -9.96
N GLY A 149 5.04 -20.40 -8.81
CA GLY A 149 5.81 -19.86 -7.69
C GLY A 149 5.23 -18.58 -7.08
N LYS A 150 4.10 -18.06 -7.57
CA LYS A 150 3.47 -16.82 -7.09
C LYS A 150 2.97 -17.02 -5.66
N ARG A 151 3.10 -15.98 -4.84
CA ARG A 151 2.74 -16.04 -3.42
C ARG A 151 1.76 -14.94 -3.06
N THR A 152 0.98 -15.19 -2.02
CA THR A 152 0.10 -14.19 -1.42
C THR A 152 0.35 -14.15 0.07
N GLY A 153 0.55 -12.95 0.61
CA GLY A 153 0.62 -12.67 2.03
C GLY A 153 -0.49 -11.71 2.43
N PHE A 154 -0.97 -11.86 3.66
CA PHE A 154 -1.91 -10.93 4.25
C PHE A 154 -1.33 -10.37 5.53
N TYR A 155 -1.38 -9.05 5.68
CA TYR A 155 -0.73 -8.36 6.79
C TYR A 155 -1.65 -7.35 7.45
N TYR A 156 -1.75 -7.43 8.77
CA TYR A 156 -2.44 -6.43 9.59
C TYR A 156 -1.57 -6.13 10.80
N ILE A 157 -1.31 -4.84 11.04
CA ILE A 157 -0.63 -4.40 12.25
C ILE A 157 -1.65 -4.32 13.37
N LYS A 158 -1.41 -5.09 14.42
CA LYS A 158 -2.10 -4.97 15.72
C LYS A 158 -1.09 -4.56 16.80
N PRO A 159 -1.51 -3.90 17.88
CA PRO A 159 -0.66 -3.73 19.07
C PRO A 159 -0.02 -5.05 19.48
N GLY A 160 1.30 -5.06 19.71
CA GLY A 160 2.05 -6.28 20.05
C GLY A 160 2.51 -7.13 18.86
N THR A 161 2.27 -6.69 17.61
CA THR A 161 2.81 -7.38 16.42
C THR A 161 4.34 -7.40 16.47
N ALA A 162 4.95 -8.59 16.38
CA ALA A 162 6.40 -8.77 16.45
C ALA A 162 7.12 -7.91 15.40
N GLY A 163 8.25 -7.30 15.81
CA GLY A 163 9.06 -6.41 14.96
C GLY A 163 8.42 -5.05 14.63
N CYS A 164 7.24 -4.73 15.17
CA CYS A 164 6.62 -3.40 14.99
C CYS A 164 7.47 -2.30 15.63
N GLN A 165 7.97 -2.52 16.86
CA GLN A 165 8.83 -1.56 17.55
C GLN A 165 10.15 -1.35 16.81
N ASP A 166 10.84 -2.43 16.44
CA ASP A 166 12.09 -2.35 15.67
C ASP A 166 11.87 -1.69 14.31
N GLY A 167 10.76 -2.01 13.65
CA GLY A 167 10.36 -1.39 12.39
C GLY A 167 10.11 0.11 12.54
N LEU A 168 9.43 0.54 13.59
CA LEU A 168 9.20 1.95 13.89
C LEU A 168 10.52 2.68 14.21
N ALA A 169 11.36 2.09 15.05
CA ALA A 169 12.68 2.65 15.37
C ALA A 169 13.52 2.87 14.11
N ALA A 170 13.57 1.87 13.22
CA ALA A 170 14.27 1.99 11.94
C ALA A 170 13.69 3.11 11.05
N LEU A 171 12.37 3.28 11.01
CA LEU A 171 11.73 4.37 10.26
C LEU A 171 12.07 5.75 10.84
N ILE A 172 12.09 5.88 12.17
CA ILE A 172 12.47 7.13 12.84
C ILE A 172 13.92 7.49 12.52
N GLU A 173 14.84 6.51 12.52
CA GLU A 173 16.23 6.79 12.17
C GLU A 173 16.40 7.18 10.69
N LEU A 174 15.71 6.52 9.76
CA LEU A 174 15.69 6.95 8.36
C LEU A 174 15.15 8.39 8.19
N LEU A 175 14.16 8.77 8.99
CA LEU A 175 13.62 10.13 9.01
C LEU A 175 14.63 11.13 9.58
N ARG A 176 15.29 10.79 10.70
CA ARG A 176 16.33 11.60 11.35
C ARG A 176 17.52 11.86 10.41
N GLU A 177 17.92 10.85 9.66
CA GLU A 177 18.98 10.92 8.66
C GLU A 177 18.56 11.64 7.37
N GLY A 178 17.27 12.02 7.23
CA GLY A 178 16.74 12.67 6.03
C GLY A 178 16.63 11.75 4.81
N LYS A 179 16.77 10.43 4.98
CA LYS A 179 16.67 9.43 3.90
C LYS A 179 15.23 9.21 3.42
N ILE A 180 14.25 9.48 4.30
CA ILE A 180 12.83 9.45 3.94
C ILE A 180 12.15 10.75 4.40
N LYS A 181 11.07 11.12 3.70
CA LYS A 181 10.18 12.22 4.08
C LYS A 181 8.80 11.64 4.36
N VAL A 182 8.13 12.18 5.37
CA VAL A 182 6.74 11.82 5.71
C VAL A 182 5.84 12.99 5.31
N PRO A 183 5.21 12.95 4.12
CA PRO A 183 4.34 14.03 3.70
C PRO A 183 3.09 14.09 4.59
N ILE A 184 2.74 15.31 4.99
CA ILE A 184 1.50 15.62 5.70
C ILE A 184 0.62 16.37 4.72
N LYS A 185 -0.56 15.80 4.46
CA LYS A 185 -1.52 16.32 3.49
C LYS A 185 -2.27 17.53 4.03
N ALA A 186 -2.69 17.44 5.29
CA ALA A 186 -3.37 18.51 6.01
C ALA A 186 -3.35 18.27 7.51
N VAL A 187 -3.48 19.36 8.25
CA VAL A 187 -3.59 19.39 9.70
C VAL A 187 -4.81 20.22 10.06
N TRP A 188 -5.69 19.69 10.90
CA TRP A 188 -6.78 20.43 11.52
C TRP A 188 -6.60 20.43 13.04
N ASP A 189 -7.16 21.42 13.72
CA ASP A 189 -7.20 21.42 15.18
C ASP A 189 -8.37 20.56 15.68
N LEU A 190 -8.22 20.00 16.89
CA LEU A 190 -9.26 19.22 17.58
C LEU A 190 -10.43 20.11 18.01
N THR A 191 -11.24 20.52 17.04
CA THR A 191 -12.48 21.28 17.17
C THR A 191 -13.61 20.52 16.46
N THR A 192 -14.87 20.83 16.79
CA THR A 192 -16.02 20.21 16.10
C THR A 192 -15.97 20.45 14.60
N GLU A 193 -15.65 21.68 14.21
CA GLU A 193 -15.52 22.13 12.82
C GLU A 193 -14.34 21.43 12.14
N GLY A 194 -13.16 21.44 12.77
CA GLY A 194 -11.96 20.81 12.24
C GLY A 194 -12.11 19.30 12.05
N LEU A 195 -12.76 18.60 12.99
CA LEU A 195 -13.08 17.18 12.84
C LEU A 195 -14.05 16.93 11.69
N LYS A 196 -15.12 17.74 11.58
CA LYS A 196 -16.09 17.61 10.50
C LYS A 196 -15.43 17.82 9.13
N GLU A 197 -14.63 18.88 8.99
CA GLU A 197 -13.89 19.17 7.76
C GLU A 197 -12.91 18.05 7.41
N ALA A 198 -12.15 17.54 8.38
CA ALA A 198 -11.20 16.45 8.17
C ALA A 198 -11.87 15.19 7.61
N HIS A 199 -13.01 14.77 8.20
CA HIS A 199 -13.75 13.60 7.75
C HIS A 199 -14.40 13.82 6.37
N GLN A 200 -14.99 14.99 6.13
CA GLN A 200 -15.64 15.29 4.85
C GLN A 200 -14.64 15.41 3.68
N SER A 201 -13.40 15.81 3.99
CA SER A 201 -12.31 16.01 3.05
C SER A 201 -11.51 14.73 2.74
N TRP A 202 -11.71 13.67 3.52
CA TRP A 202 -11.03 12.40 3.34
C TRP A 202 -11.30 11.83 1.94
N GLY A 203 -10.22 11.56 1.19
CA GLY A 203 -10.30 11.08 -0.20
C GLY A 203 -10.58 12.17 -1.27
N LYS A 204 -10.95 13.39 -0.88
CA LYS A 204 -11.36 14.46 -1.82
C LYS A 204 -10.28 15.51 -2.09
N MET A 205 -9.26 15.62 -1.25
CA MET A 205 -8.21 16.63 -1.41
C MET A 205 -7.05 16.17 -2.31
N ALA A 206 -6.43 17.12 -2.99
CA ALA A 206 -5.13 16.93 -3.62
C ALA A 206 -4.01 16.82 -2.57
N GLY A 207 -2.85 16.33 -2.98
CA GLY A 207 -1.68 16.20 -2.12
C GLY A 207 -1.38 14.77 -1.71
N MET A 208 -0.33 14.60 -0.92
CA MET A 208 0.24 13.30 -0.56
C MET A 208 0.31 13.12 0.96
N GLY A 209 0.16 11.89 1.41
CA GLY A 209 0.44 11.51 2.79
C GLY A 209 -0.75 11.62 3.75
N SER A 210 -0.42 11.85 5.02
CA SER A 210 -1.33 11.68 6.16
C SER A 210 -2.19 12.91 6.44
N TYR A 211 -3.37 12.66 6.98
CA TYR A 211 -4.23 13.67 7.62
C TYR A 211 -3.94 13.65 9.11
N LEU A 212 -3.74 14.81 9.74
CA LEU A 212 -3.47 14.91 11.17
C LEU A 212 -4.52 15.79 11.87
N ILE A 213 -4.86 15.40 13.10
CA ILE A 213 -5.61 16.24 14.03
C ILE A 213 -4.65 16.68 15.13
N ARG A 214 -4.47 17.98 15.29
CA ARG A 214 -3.67 18.56 16.35
C ARG A 214 -4.47 18.57 17.65
N VAL A 215 -3.94 17.89 18.66
CA VAL A 215 -4.52 17.84 20.01
C VAL A 215 -3.72 18.80 20.90
N GLY A 216 -4.23 20.02 21.09
CA GLY A 216 -3.64 21.05 21.95
C GLY A 216 -2.85 22.15 21.22
N ALA A 217 -2.67 23.29 21.88
CA ALA A 217 -1.93 24.45 21.37
C ALA A 217 -0.42 24.25 21.54
N GLY A 218 0.19 23.38 20.74
CA GLY A 218 1.64 23.25 20.64
C GLY A 218 2.13 23.88 19.34
N GLN A 219 2.96 24.93 19.44
CA GLN A 219 3.68 25.47 18.28
C GLN A 219 4.59 24.38 17.71
N VAL A 220 4.44 24.11 16.40
CA VAL A 220 5.39 23.28 15.64
C VAL A 220 6.66 24.09 15.40
#